data_AF-A0A1R1W3T1-F1
#
_entry.id   AF-A0A1R1W3T1-F1
#
_cell.length_a   1.000
_cell.length_b   1.000
_cell.length_c   1.000
_cell.angle_alpha   90.00
_cell.angle_beta   90.00
_cell.angle_gamma   90.00
#
_symmetry.space_group_name_H-M   'P 1'
#
loop_
_entity.id
_entity.type
_entity.pdbx_description
1 polymer ?
#
loop_
_entity_poly.entity_id
_entity_poly.type
_entity_poly.pdbx_seq_one_letter_code
_entity_poly.pdbx_strand_id
1 'polypeptide(L)'
;MITMKATVACVVALVASNAVASKYDNDRVEISRDDGVAVSLSSSSLDRKGVRADVLVKLVYDRPASTLRVGFPTEKVISQWSIDCASRTAAIGRSTGYGVQPDEVNSIDGQPDNFRTYEPRTFGYAITQFVCATSRPRATCAVRFRRCRATQIRDSNAAQRAEIDASKSVEDRMKFARTMRPFH
;
A
#
# COMPACT_ATOMS: atom_id res chain seq x y z
N MET A 1 60.90 -4.47 -9.69
CA MET A 1 60.38 -4.64 -8.31
C MET A 1 59.42 -3.49 -8.03
N ILE A 2 58.28 -3.81 -7.43
CA ILE A 2 57.18 -2.95 -6.95
C ILE A 2 56.19 -2.46 -8.03
N THR A 3 55.19 -3.32 -8.23
CA THR A 3 53.82 -3.04 -8.67
C THR A 3 53.13 -2.11 -7.67
N MET A 4 52.39 -1.10 -8.14
CA MET A 4 51.26 -0.55 -7.37
C MET A 4 50.18 0.00 -8.30
N LYS A 5 49.06 -0.73 -8.35
CA LYS A 5 47.75 -0.25 -8.82
C LYS A 5 47.09 0.50 -7.68
N ALA A 6 46.49 1.66 -7.96
CA ALA A 6 45.37 2.23 -7.19
C ALA A 6 44.94 3.56 -7.83
N THR A 7 43.70 4.01 -7.87
CA THR A 7 42.36 3.42 -7.80
C THR A 7 41.46 4.56 -8.28
N VAL A 8 40.63 4.34 -9.30
CA VAL A 8 39.63 5.34 -9.74
C VAL A 8 38.55 5.40 -8.66
N ALA A 9 38.52 6.49 -7.90
CA ALA A 9 37.49 6.75 -6.91
C ALA A 9 36.21 7.26 -7.61
N CYS A 10 35.33 6.31 -7.98
CA CYS A 10 33.97 6.61 -8.39
C CYS A 10 33.14 6.86 -7.11
N VAL A 11 32.97 8.13 -6.74
CA VAL A 11 32.04 8.52 -5.68
C VAL A 11 30.62 8.40 -6.21
N VAL A 12 30.05 7.19 -6.15
CA VAL A 12 28.61 6.99 -6.17
C VAL A 12 28.19 6.67 -4.74
N ALA A 13 28.18 7.71 -3.92
CA ALA A 13 27.54 7.68 -2.61
C ALA A 13 26.03 7.87 -2.83
N LEU A 14 25.35 6.78 -3.19
CA LEU A 14 23.91 6.58 -3.00
C LEU A 14 23.71 5.12 -2.62
N VAL A 15 24.27 4.75 -1.47
CA VAL A 15 23.98 3.48 -0.82
C VAL A 15 22.55 3.59 -0.29
N ALA A 16 21.63 3.10 -1.12
CA ALA A 16 20.45 2.34 -0.74
C ALA A 16 20.04 2.49 0.73
N SER A 17 19.34 3.57 1.05
CA SER A 17 18.62 3.65 2.31
C SER A 17 17.36 2.78 2.18
N ASN A 18 17.47 1.56 2.70
CA ASN A 18 16.39 0.80 3.33
C ASN A 18 15.17 0.44 2.48
N ALA A 19 15.35 0.06 1.21
CA ALA A 19 14.32 -0.67 0.49
C ALA A 19 14.38 -2.18 0.82
N VAL A 20 14.32 -2.52 2.11
CA VAL A 20 13.76 -3.83 2.49
C VAL A 20 12.26 -3.62 2.66
N ALA A 21 11.61 -3.18 1.58
CA ALA A 21 10.21 -3.49 1.39
C ALA A 21 10.16 -5.02 1.39
N SER A 22 9.80 -5.57 2.55
CA SER A 22 9.59 -7.00 2.75
C SER A 22 8.85 -7.53 1.53
N LYS A 23 9.21 -8.72 1.05
CA LYS A 23 8.55 -9.42 -0.07
C LYS A 23 7.01 -9.40 0.01
N TYR A 24 6.46 -9.18 1.21
CA TYR A 24 5.04 -8.99 1.54
C TYR A 24 4.42 -7.61 1.28
N ASP A 25 5.18 -6.58 0.91
CA ASP A 25 4.66 -5.22 0.72
C ASP A 25 4.53 -4.83 -0.76
N ASN A 26 5.15 -5.57 -1.68
CA ASN A 26 5.09 -5.27 -3.12
C ASN A 26 3.76 -5.65 -3.78
N ASP A 27 2.94 -6.50 -3.16
CA ASP A 27 1.64 -6.91 -3.69
C ASP A 27 0.45 -6.23 -2.99
N ARG A 28 0.71 -5.21 -2.16
CA ARG A 28 -0.31 -4.56 -1.35
C ARG A 28 -0.93 -3.34 -2.03
N VAL A 29 -2.26 -3.26 -1.94
CA VAL A 29 -3.06 -2.13 -2.42
C VAL A 29 -3.59 -1.38 -1.21
N GLU A 30 -3.15 -0.15 -0.99
CA GLU A 30 -3.75 0.75 0.00
C GLU A 30 -5.16 1.13 -0.45
N ILE A 31 -6.15 0.95 0.42
CA ILE A 31 -7.57 1.18 0.11
C ILE A 31 -8.18 2.30 0.96
N SER A 32 -7.54 2.66 2.06
CA SER A 32 -7.96 3.75 2.93
C SER A 32 -6.80 4.20 3.82
N ARG A 33 -6.79 5.48 4.15
CA ARG A 33 -5.99 6.04 5.24
C ARG A 33 -6.87 7.02 5.99
N ASP A 34 -7.04 6.80 7.28
CA ASP A 34 -7.83 7.66 8.14
C ASP A 34 -7.25 7.67 9.56
N ASP A 35 -7.29 8.83 10.21
CA ASP A 35 -6.84 9.07 11.58
C ASP A 35 -5.51 8.37 11.97
N GLY A 36 -4.50 8.49 11.09
CA GLY A 36 -3.19 7.91 11.31
C GLY A 36 -3.13 6.38 11.15
N VAL A 37 -4.10 5.77 10.50
CA VAL A 37 -4.13 4.33 10.19
C VAL A 37 -4.25 4.12 8.70
N ALA A 38 -3.29 3.43 8.11
CA ALA A 38 -3.32 3.00 6.72
C ALA A 38 -3.83 1.56 6.62
N VAL A 39 -4.77 1.32 5.72
CA VAL A 39 -5.35 -0.01 5.45
C VAL A 39 -5.01 -0.43 4.04
N SER A 40 -4.41 -1.61 3.93
CA SER A 40 -4.05 -2.22 2.65
C SER A 40 -4.47 -3.68 2.58
N LEU A 41 -4.64 -4.17 1.34
CA LEU A 41 -5.00 -5.55 1.04
C LEU A 41 -3.87 -6.22 0.26
N SER A 42 -3.53 -7.47 0.58
CA SER A 42 -2.61 -8.25 -0.25
C SER A 42 -3.35 -8.80 -1.47
N SER A 43 -2.98 -8.32 -2.66
CA SER A 43 -3.59 -8.75 -3.92
C SER A 43 -3.32 -10.22 -4.22
N SER A 44 -2.16 -10.75 -3.83
CA SER A 44 -1.82 -12.17 -4.02
C SER A 44 -2.57 -13.11 -3.08
N SER A 45 -3.06 -12.60 -1.94
CA SER A 45 -3.83 -13.38 -0.97
C SER A 45 -5.32 -13.45 -1.27
N LEU A 46 -5.80 -12.64 -2.23
CA LEU A 46 -7.21 -12.55 -2.56
C LEU A 46 -7.66 -13.81 -3.30
N ASP A 47 -8.33 -14.70 -2.57
CA ASP A 47 -8.96 -15.91 -3.09
C ASP A 47 -10.47 -15.67 -3.24
N ARG A 48 -11.08 -16.11 -4.35
CA ARG A 48 -12.50 -15.89 -4.63
C ARG A 48 -13.18 -17.21 -4.97
N LYS A 49 -14.29 -17.47 -4.28
CA LYS A 49 -15.13 -18.67 -4.43
C LYS A 49 -16.59 -18.26 -4.57
N GLY A 50 -17.00 -17.95 -5.79
CA GLY A 50 -18.35 -17.45 -6.08
C GLY A 50 -18.59 -16.09 -5.44
N VAL A 51 -19.57 -16.00 -4.53
CA VAL A 51 -19.88 -14.77 -3.78
C VAL A 51 -18.98 -14.54 -2.56
N ARG A 52 -18.17 -15.53 -2.18
CA ARG A 52 -17.22 -15.44 -1.08
C ARG A 52 -15.84 -15.02 -1.57
N ALA A 53 -15.15 -14.20 -0.79
CA ALA A 53 -13.76 -13.84 -0.98
C ALA A 53 -12.99 -13.90 0.34
N ASP A 54 -11.79 -14.46 0.31
CA ASP A 54 -10.87 -14.50 1.45
C ASP A 54 -9.66 -13.61 1.11
N VAL A 55 -9.17 -12.81 2.05
CA VAL A 55 -8.07 -11.86 1.82
C VAL A 55 -7.28 -11.55 3.08
N LEU A 56 -5.99 -11.25 2.94
CA LEU A 56 -5.16 -10.66 4.00
C LEU A 56 -5.24 -9.14 3.97
N VAL A 57 -5.66 -8.57 5.11
CA VAL A 57 -5.72 -7.14 5.37
C VAL A 57 -4.53 -6.76 6.25
N LYS A 58 -3.87 -5.64 5.94
CA LYS A 58 -2.81 -5.05 6.76
C LYS A 58 -3.25 -3.66 7.20
N LEU A 59 -3.21 -3.43 8.51
CA LEU A 59 -3.34 -2.12 9.13
C LEU A 59 -1.95 -1.66 9.57
N VAL A 60 -1.59 -0.42 9.32
CA VAL A 60 -0.36 0.21 9.79
C VAL A 60 -0.72 1.50 10.51
N TYR A 61 -0.20 1.65 11.72
CA TYR A 61 -0.43 2.83 12.55
C TYR A 61 0.74 3.80 12.40
N ASP A 62 0.45 5.08 12.17
CA ASP A 62 1.46 6.15 12.10
C ASP A 62 2.14 6.36 13.46
N ARG A 63 1.48 5.95 14.56
CA ARG A 63 2.08 5.81 15.90
C ARG A 63 1.68 4.47 16.50
N PRO A 64 2.59 3.74 17.19
CA PRO A 64 2.25 2.49 17.83
C PRO A 64 1.02 2.65 18.74
N ALA A 65 0.04 1.79 18.57
CA ALA A 65 -1.23 1.87 19.28
C ALA A 65 -1.45 0.59 20.09
N SER A 66 -1.99 0.71 21.30
CA SER A 66 -2.43 -0.45 22.10
C SER A 66 -3.73 -0.99 21.51
N THR A 67 -3.61 -1.64 20.35
CA THR A 67 -4.71 -2.24 19.61
C THR A 67 -4.53 -3.74 19.67
N LEU A 68 -5.64 -4.47 19.88
CA LEU A 68 -5.66 -5.89 20.29
C LEU A 68 -5.27 -6.03 21.78
N ARG A 69 -5.79 -7.05 22.47
CA ARG A 69 -5.44 -7.36 23.88
C ARG A 69 -4.02 -7.94 23.98
N VAL A 70 -3.07 -7.31 23.28
CA VAL A 70 -1.67 -7.68 23.20
C VAL A 70 -0.92 -6.77 24.18
N GLY A 71 0.00 -7.33 24.94
CA GLY A 71 0.67 -6.65 26.06
C GLY A 71 1.67 -5.56 25.65
N PHE A 72 1.68 -5.13 24.38
CA PHE A 72 2.62 -4.16 23.82
C PHE A 72 1.95 -3.25 22.78
N PRO A 73 2.46 -2.02 22.58
CA PRO A 73 2.01 -1.14 21.49
C PRO A 73 2.30 -1.77 20.12
N THR A 74 1.30 -1.76 19.23
CA THR A 74 1.36 -2.40 17.90
C THR A 74 1.57 -1.38 16.79
N GLU A 75 2.54 -1.61 15.92
CA GLU A 75 2.81 -0.79 14.72
C GLU A 75 1.99 -1.24 13.52
N LYS A 76 1.74 -2.54 13.41
CA LYS A 76 0.96 -3.11 12.31
C LYS A 76 0.19 -4.35 12.74
N VAL A 77 -0.95 -4.55 12.12
CA VAL A 77 -1.77 -5.75 12.28
C VAL A 77 -1.99 -6.37 10.91
N ILE A 78 -1.81 -7.68 10.81
CA ILE A 78 -2.19 -8.45 9.62
C ILE A 78 -3.32 -9.40 10.02
N SER A 79 -4.45 -9.31 9.32
CA SER A 79 -5.65 -10.08 9.62
C SER A 79 -6.14 -10.85 8.40
N GLN A 80 -6.62 -12.07 8.63
CA GLN A 80 -7.38 -12.85 7.66
C GLN A 80 -8.84 -12.42 7.69
N TRP A 81 -9.42 -12.15 6.52
CA TRP A 81 -10.82 -11.74 6.38
C TRP A 81 -11.54 -12.65 5.40
N SER A 82 -12.69 -13.17 5.82
CA SER A 82 -13.66 -13.84 4.97
C SER A 82 -14.79 -12.86 4.67
N ILE A 83 -15.15 -12.67 3.41
CA ILE A 83 -16.12 -11.67 2.96
C ILE A 83 -17.19 -12.35 2.13
N ASP A 84 -18.46 -12.17 2.50
CA ASP A 84 -19.60 -12.56 1.69
C ASP A 84 -20.15 -11.32 0.96
N CYS A 85 -19.95 -11.30 -0.35
CA CYS A 85 -20.36 -10.19 -1.19
C CYS A 85 -21.85 -10.21 -1.58
N ALA A 86 -22.56 -11.30 -1.35
CA ALA A 86 -24.02 -11.32 -1.51
C ALA A 86 -24.70 -10.55 -0.37
N SER A 87 -24.31 -10.84 0.88
CA SER A 87 -24.85 -10.18 2.07
C SER A 87 -24.09 -8.92 2.50
N ARG A 88 -22.92 -8.64 1.88
CA ARG A 88 -21.99 -7.56 2.27
C ARG A 88 -21.57 -7.63 3.74
N THR A 89 -21.32 -8.85 4.20
CA THR A 89 -20.82 -9.11 5.54
C THR A 89 -19.38 -9.61 5.49
N ALA A 90 -18.67 -9.47 6.60
CA ALA A 90 -17.33 -10.03 6.72
C ALA A 90 -17.08 -10.60 8.11
N ALA A 91 -16.26 -11.63 8.16
CA ALA A 91 -15.77 -12.29 9.36
C ALA A 91 -14.24 -12.12 9.44
N ILE A 92 -13.72 -11.90 10.64
CA ILE A 92 -12.28 -11.77 10.87
C ILE A 92 -11.79 -13.08 11.47
N GLY A 93 -10.84 -13.71 10.77
CA GLY A 93 -10.10 -14.87 11.24
C GLY A 93 -8.92 -14.46 12.12
N ARG A 94 -7.80 -15.18 11.98
CA ARG A 94 -6.59 -14.86 12.75
C ARG A 94 -6.08 -13.46 12.45
N SER A 95 -5.71 -12.75 13.51
CA SER A 95 -5.04 -11.45 13.44
C SER A 95 -3.71 -11.51 14.18
N THR A 96 -2.63 -11.10 13.52
CA THR A 96 -1.28 -11.04 14.09
C THR A 96 -0.86 -9.57 14.21
N GLY A 97 -0.63 -9.14 15.45
CA GLY A 97 -0.05 -7.84 15.77
C GLY A 97 1.47 -7.93 15.85
N TYR A 98 2.14 -6.90 15.33
CA TYR A 98 3.58 -6.72 15.40
C TYR A 98 3.87 -5.39 16.10
N GLY A 99 4.64 -5.44 17.17
CA GLY A 99 5.06 -4.29 17.96
C GLY A 99 6.25 -3.56 17.37
N VAL A 100 6.83 -2.70 18.19
CA VAL A 100 7.98 -1.85 17.85
C VAL A 100 9.27 -2.68 17.89
N GLN A 101 9.33 -3.67 18.79
CA GLN A 101 10.48 -4.55 18.91
C GLN A 101 10.32 -5.79 17.99
N PRO A 102 11.42 -6.35 17.44
CA PRO A 102 11.34 -7.46 16.49
C PRO A 102 10.68 -8.74 17.05
N ASP A 103 10.73 -8.95 18.35
CA ASP A 103 10.18 -10.09 19.08
C ASP A 103 8.75 -9.85 19.61
N GLU A 104 8.25 -8.61 19.51
CA GLU A 104 6.87 -8.26 19.86
C GLU A 104 5.91 -8.73 18.76
N VAL A 105 5.57 -10.02 18.78
CA VAL A 105 4.60 -10.60 17.86
C VAL A 105 3.57 -11.39 18.66
N ASN A 106 2.29 -11.11 18.44
CA ASN A 106 1.22 -11.86 19.08
C ASN A 106 0.07 -12.10 18.10
N SER A 107 -0.55 -13.26 18.18
CA SER A 107 -1.68 -13.65 17.34
C SER A 107 -2.90 -13.92 18.19
N ILE A 108 -4.05 -13.40 17.75
CA ILE A 108 -5.35 -13.68 18.32
C ILE A 108 -6.18 -14.37 17.24
N ASP A 109 -6.71 -15.53 17.57
CA ASP A 109 -7.66 -16.22 16.70
C ASP A 109 -9.01 -15.49 16.75
N GLY A 110 -9.50 -15.09 15.59
CA GLY A 110 -10.85 -14.57 15.42
C GLY A 110 -11.87 -15.68 15.22
N GLN A 111 -13.04 -15.30 14.72
CA GLN A 111 -14.12 -16.22 14.39
C GLN A 111 -14.38 -16.11 12.88
N PRO A 112 -13.73 -16.94 12.05
CA PRO A 112 -13.76 -16.81 10.59
C PRO A 112 -15.13 -17.08 9.95
N ASP A 113 -16.09 -17.56 10.75
CA ASP A 113 -17.48 -17.85 10.36
C ASP A 113 -18.49 -16.91 11.03
N ASN A 114 -18.05 -15.98 11.89
CA ASN A 114 -18.93 -15.00 12.51
C ASN A 114 -19.04 -13.75 11.60
N PHE A 115 -19.86 -13.89 10.56
CA PHE A 115 -20.13 -12.84 9.60
C PHE A 115 -20.96 -11.72 10.22
N ARG A 116 -20.48 -10.48 10.08
CA ARG A 116 -21.17 -9.29 10.57
C ARG A 116 -21.15 -8.18 9.54
N THR A 117 -22.16 -7.33 9.62
CA THR A 117 -22.21 -6.07 8.88
C THR A 117 -21.35 -5.04 9.61
N TYR A 118 -20.54 -4.30 8.86
CA TYR A 118 -19.75 -3.20 9.40
C TYR A 118 -20.44 -1.87 9.14
N GLU A 119 -20.39 -0.98 10.13
CA GLU A 119 -20.98 0.34 10.02
C GLU A 119 -20.28 1.18 8.95
N PRO A 120 -21.04 2.03 8.22
CA PRO A 120 -20.44 3.04 7.34
C PRO A 120 -19.41 3.87 8.10
N ARG A 121 -18.31 4.25 7.42
CA ARG A 121 -17.14 4.96 7.98
C ARG A 121 -16.18 4.12 8.82
N THR A 122 -16.41 2.82 8.98
CA THR A 122 -15.38 1.92 9.54
C THR A 122 -14.48 1.36 8.45
N PHE A 123 -13.24 0.99 8.80
CA PHE A 123 -12.36 0.27 7.87
C PHE A 123 -12.97 -1.05 7.40
N GLY A 124 -13.71 -1.76 8.26
CA GLY A 124 -14.39 -3.00 7.89
C GLY A 124 -15.41 -2.79 6.77
N TYR A 125 -16.12 -1.67 6.78
CA TYR A 125 -17.01 -1.29 5.69
C TYR A 125 -16.23 -1.00 4.39
N ALA A 126 -15.16 -0.22 4.47
CA ALA A 126 -14.32 0.11 3.31
C ALA A 126 -13.71 -1.13 2.65
N ILE A 127 -13.15 -2.05 3.45
CA ILE A 127 -12.61 -3.34 3.00
C ILE A 127 -13.68 -4.15 2.28
N THR A 128 -14.84 -4.32 2.91
CA THR A 128 -15.96 -5.10 2.36
C THR A 128 -16.44 -4.51 1.03
N GLN A 129 -16.63 -3.19 0.95
CA GLN A 129 -17.04 -2.53 -0.29
C GLN A 129 -16.00 -2.70 -1.41
N PHE A 130 -14.70 -2.51 -1.09
CA PHE A 130 -13.64 -2.61 -2.08
C PHE A 130 -13.53 -4.03 -2.66
N VAL A 131 -13.50 -5.05 -1.79
CA VAL A 131 -13.39 -6.46 -2.23
C VAL A 131 -14.63 -6.87 -3.04
N CYS A 132 -15.82 -6.38 -2.65
CA CYS A 132 -17.06 -6.74 -3.34
C CYS A 132 -17.29 -6.00 -4.66
N ALA A 133 -16.80 -4.77 -4.78
CA ALA A 133 -16.81 -4.03 -6.05
C ALA A 133 -15.91 -4.67 -7.11
N THR A 134 -14.80 -5.25 -6.66
CA THR A 134 -13.81 -5.92 -7.53
C THR A 134 -14.19 -7.37 -7.90
N SER A 135 -15.20 -7.98 -7.25
CA SER A 135 -15.74 -9.33 -7.58
C SER A 135 -16.71 -9.38 -8.75
N ARG A 136 -17.20 -8.25 -9.28
CA ARG A 136 -18.20 -8.30 -10.35
C ARG A 136 -17.63 -9.07 -11.55
N PRO A 137 -18.27 -10.17 -11.99
CA PRO A 137 -17.79 -10.92 -13.14
C PRO A 137 -17.73 -10.00 -14.36
N ARG A 138 -16.67 -10.19 -15.15
CA ARG A 138 -16.32 -9.53 -16.41
C ARG A 138 -17.38 -9.73 -17.53
N ALA A 139 -18.65 -9.93 -17.22
CA ALA A 139 -19.69 -10.27 -18.21
C ALA A 139 -20.35 -9.04 -18.89
N THR A 140 -20.15 -7.81 -18.39
CA THR A 140 -20.70 -6.58 -19.01
C THR A 140 -19.64 -5.55 -19.41
N CYS A 141 -18.37 -5.98 -19.47
CA CYS A 141 -17.25 -5.12 -19.84
C CYS A 141 -16.78 -5.30 -21.30
N ALA A 142 -17.49 -6.05 -22.14
CA ALA A 142 -17.12 -6.16 -23.55
C ALA A 142 -17.43 -4.90 -24.38
N VAL A 143 -18.43 -4.08 -23.98
CA VAL A 143 -18.91 -2.95 -24.80
C VAL A 143 -18.33 -1.58 -24.38
N ARG A 144 -17.83 -1.44 -23.13
CA ARG A 144 -17.34 -0.15 -22.59
C ARG A 144 -15.81 -0.01 -22.50
N PHE A 145 -15.05 -1.06 -22.83
CA PHE A 145 -13.59 -1.10 -22.61
C PHE A 145 -12.75 -0.22 -23.56
N ARG A 146 -13.30 0.29 -24.66
CA ARG A 146 -12.59 1.30 -25.47
C ARG A 146 -12.56 2.69 -24.81
N ARG A 147 -13.50 3.02 -23.91
CA ARG A 147 -13.53 4.33 -23.24
C ARG A 147 -12.74 4.38 -21.94
N CYS A 148 -12.80 3.34 -21.09
CA CYS A 148 -12.07 3.38 -19.81
C CYS A 148 -10.55 3.21 -19.97
N ARG A 149 -10.08 2.44 -20.97
CA ARG A 149 -8.64 2.34 -21.25
C ARG A 149 -8.08 3.65 -21.83
N ALA A 150 -8.89 4.42 -22.55
CA ALA A 150 -8.48 5.70 -23.13
C ALA A 150 -8.35 6.80 -22.07
N THR A 151 -9.20 6.82 -21.04
CA THR A 151 -9.05 7.75 -19.91
C THR A 151 -7.88 7.36 -19.02
N GLN A 152 -7.73 6.09 -18.64
CA GLN A 152 -6.64 5.68 -17.75
C GLN A 152 -5.25 5.88 -18.39
N ILE A 153 -5.10 5.66 -19.71
CA ILE A 153 -3.84 5.97 -20.43
C ILE A 153 -3.66 7.49 -20.62
N ARG A 154 -4.74 8.27 -20.82
CA ARG A 154 -4.64 9.75 -20.88
C ARG A 154 -4.22 10.35 -19.54
N ASP A 155 -4.79 9.88 -18.45
CA ASP A 155 -4.55 10.43 -17.11
C ASP A 155 -3.14 10.06 -16.63
N SER A 156 -2.65 8.86 -16.94
CA SER A 156 -1.25 8.48 -16.70
C SER A 156 -0.27 9.29 -17.57
N ASN A 157 -0.59 9.54 -18.85
CA ASN A 157 0.28 10.36 -19.71
C ASN A 157 0.23 11.86 -19.35
N ALA A 158 -0.89 12.36 -18.83
CA ALA A 158 -1.02 13.73 -18.33
C ALA A 158 -0.25 13.93 -17.02
N ALA A 159 -0.31 12.96 -16.11
CA ALA A 159 0.48 12.97 -14.88
C ALA A 159 2.00 12.89 -15.17
N GLN A 160 2.41 12.02 -16.10
CA GLN A 160 3.83 11.94 -16.51
C GLN A 160 4.33 13.21 -17.22
N ARG A 161 3.49 13.88 -18.03
CA ARG A 161 3.87 15.16 -18.64
C ARG A 161 3.99 16.28 -17.62
N ALA A 162 3.11 16.34 -16.62
CA ALA A 162 3.20 17.33 -15.55
C ALA A 162 4.47 17.16 -14.69
N GLU A 163 4.92 15.92 -14.47
CA GLU A 163 6.14 15.61 -13.73
C GLU A 163 7.42 15.98 -14.51
N ILE A 164 7.40 15.82 -15.85
CA ILE A 164 8.49 16.23 -16.73
C ILE A 164 8.58 17.77 -16.83
N ASP A 165 7.44 18.47 -16.91
CA ASP A 165 7.42 19.94 -16.97
C ASP A 165 7.80 20.60 -15.63
N ALA A 166 7.41 19.99 -14.50
CA ALA A 166 7.86 20.41 -13.17
C ALA A 166 9.38 20.24 -13.00
N SER A 167 9.96 19.15 -13.54
CA SER A 167 11.40 18.90 -13.51
C SER A 167 12.20 19.91 -14.34
N LYS A 168 11.70 20.30 -15.52
CA LYS A 168 12.32 21.37 -16.35
C LYS A 168 12.26 22.75 -15.69
N SER A 169 11.16 23.08 -15.03
CA SER A 169 11.00 24.37 -14.31
C SER A 169 11.99 24.51 -13.13
N VAL A 170 12.30 23.40 -12.44
CA VAL A 170 13.32 23.39 -11.38
C VAL A 170 14.72 23.53 -11.95
N GLU A 171 15.01 22.87 -13.08
CA GLU A 171 16.32 22.95 -13.74
C GLU A 171 16.62 24.35 -14.30
N ASP A 172 15.61 25.03 -14.86
CA ASP A 172 15.73 26.41 -15.34
C ASP A 172 15.86 27.41 -14.18
N ARG A 173 15.18 27.18 -13.05
CA ARG A 173 15.36 28.00 -11.83
C ARG A 173 16.75 27.82 -11.22
N MET A 174 17.32 26.62 -11.25
CA MET A 174 18.70 26.38 -10.79
C MET A 174 19.76 27.00 -11.71
N LYS A 175 19.51 27.05 -13.03
CA LYS A 175 20.39 27.78 -13.97
C LYS A 175 20.35 29.28 -13.74
N PHE A 176 19.17 29.87 -13.52
CA PHE A 176 19.03 31.31 -13.26
C PHE A 176 19.75 31.76 -11.97
N ALA A 177 19.71 30.94 -10.92
CA ALA A 177 20.37 31.21 -9.64
C ALA A 177 21.91 31.11 -9.70
N ARG A 178 22.49 30.38 -10.67
CA ARG A 178 23.95 30.32 -10.86
C ARG A 178 24.54 31.53 -11.59
N THR A 179 23.72 32.29 -12.30
CA THR A 179 24.15 33.49 -13.06
C THR A 179 24.12 34.80 -12.25
N MET A 180 23.52 34.81 -11.06
CA MET A 180 23.54 35.97 -10.16
C MET A 180 24.47 35.72 -8.97
N ARG A 181 25.79 35.79 -9.22
CA ARG A 181 26.73 36.14 -8.14
C ARG A 181 26.69 37.67 -7.97
N PRO A 182 26.56 38.20 -6.75
CA PRO A 182 26.77 39.61 -6.51
C PRO A 182 28.25 39.94 -6.75
N PHE A 183 28.49 40.97 -7.56
CA PHE A 183 29.75 41.69 -7.54
C PHE A 183 29.85 42.38 -6.17
N HIS A 184 30.80 41.94 -5.35
CA HIS A 184 31.57 42.78 -4.44
C HIS A 184 32.91 42.10 -4.17
#